data_AF-A0A101HHZ2-F1
#
_entry.id   AF-A0A101HHZ2-F1
#
_cell.length_a   1.000
_cell.length_b   1.000
_cell.length_c   1.000
_cell.angle_alpha   90.00
_cell.angle_beta   90.00
_cell.angle_gamma   90.00
#
_symmetry.space_group_name_H-M   'P 1'
#
loop_
_entity.id
_entity.type
_entity.pdbx_description
1 polymer ?
#
loop_
_entity_poly.entity_id
_entity_poly.type
_entity_poly.pdbx_seq_one_letter_code
_entity_poly.pdbx_strand_id
1 'polypeptide(L)'
;WASSTAVLTDTEKELGVTMLDIGAGTTSISIFQEGSIIYSGCIPLGGVNITSDIAIGLQVSLEDAEKIKLNMEALLSDKMKAKDNKNDKRPALLRKVEVEEEEEETGDKIDLSAIDIKTEKAVTKDMLRKIVDARCEEIYDMAKESVEKAGFDIGMPAGIVITGGTALLSGITKLTQSIFGVPARVGYASGLTGMVEEISDPAYSCVQGLIKHALDDDVEINTENKKVDMSGFFGKIVDWFKSLLP
;
A
#
# COMPACT_ATOMS: atom_id res chain seq x y z
N TRP A 1 13.82 -2.36 -6.45
CA TRP A 1 14.54 -1.30 -7.19
C TRP A 1 13.64 -0.41 -8.04
N ALA A 2 13.02 -0.89 -9.14
CA ALA A 2 12.25 -0.02 -10.06
C ALA A 2 11.24 0.91 -9.34
N SER A 3 10.44 0.37 -8.40
CA SER A 3 9.52 1.16 -7.57
C SER A 3 10.17 2.39 -6.92
N SER A 4 11.43 2.28 -6.48
CA SER A 4 12.15 3.37 -5.80
C SER A 4 12.42 4.57 -6.71
N THR A 5 12.57 4.34 -8.02
CA THR A 5 12.83 5.40 -9.00
C THR A 5 11.62 6.33 -9.17
N ALA A 6 10.41 5.80 -8.99
CA ALA A 6 9.16 6.55 -9.07
C ALA A 6 8.65 7.08 -7.71
N VAL A 7 9.12 6.52 -6.60
CA VAL A 7 8.54 6.73 -5.26
C VAL A 7 9.45 7.50 -4.30
N LEU A 8 10.77 7.25 -4.34
CA LEU A 8 11.72 7.86 -3.43
C LEU A 8 12.27 9.16 -4.00
N THR A 9 12.42 10.14 -3.14
CA THR A 9 13.15 11.38 -3.44
C THR A 9 14.66 11.16 -3.31
N ASP A 10 15.45 11.97 -4.01
CA ASP A 10 16.91 11.89 -3.90
C ASP A 10 17.37 12.25 -2.48
N THR A 11 16.70 13.18 -1.80
CA THR A 11 16.97 13.52 -0.40
C THR A 11 16.79 12.32 0.54
N GLU A 12 15.73 11.52 0.36
CA GLU A 12 15.54 10.30 1.16
C GLU A 12 16.67 9.28 0.91
N LYS A 13 17.09 9.11 -0.34
CA LYS A 13 18.19 8.18 -0.71
C LYS A 13 19.54 8.64 -0.13
N GLU A 14 19.80 9.95 -0.11
CA GLU A 14 21.02 10.53 0.47
C GLU A 14 21.06 10.36 1.99
N LEU A 15 19.97 10.70 2.69
CA LEU A 15 19.88 10.66 4.15
C LEU A 15 19.83 9.24 4.72
N GLY A 16 19.36 8.27 3.93
CA GLY A 16 19.13 6.90 4.35
C GLY A 16 17.63 6.60 4.43
N VAL A 17 17.14 5.67 3.61
CA VAL A 17 15.71 5.27 3.58
C VAL A 17 15.57 3.79 3.27
N THR A 18 14.61 3.15 3.92
CA THR A 18 14.18 1.79 3.56
C THR A 18 12.88 1.83 2.79
N MET A 19 12.83 1.17 1.65
CA MET A 19 11.60 0.94 0.89
C MET A 19 11.14 -0.51 1.07
N LEU A 20 9.88 -0.69 1.49
CA LEU A 20 9.19 -1.97 1.57
C LEU A 20 8.12 -2.02 0.48
N ASP A 21 8.33 -2.83 -0.55
CA ASP A 21 7.36 -3.08 -1.62
C ASP A 21 6.58 -4.35 -1.31
N ILE A 22 5.41 -4.19 -0.68
CA ILE A 22 4.58 -5.29 -0.18
C ILE A 22 3.51 -5.63 -1.24
N GLY A 23 3.88 -6.54 -2.13
CA GLY A 23 3.00 -7.08 -3.16
C GLY A 23 2.04 -8.14 -2.63
N ALA A 24 1.48 -8.94 -3.53
CA ALA A 24 0.53 -10.00 -3.17
C ALA A 24 1.24 -11.17 -2.46
N GLY A 25 2.27 -11.77 -3.06
CA GLY A 25 2.94 -12.95 -2.51
C GLY A 25 4.31 -12.69 -1.87
N THR A 26 4.85 -11.49 -2.05
CA THR A 26 6.23 -11.18 -1.67
C THR A 26 6.36 -9.76 -1.15
N THR A 27 7.34 -9.55 -0.30
CA THR A 27 7.78 -8.22 0.14
C THR A 27 9.21 -8.02 -0.30
N SER A 28 9.43 -7.08 -1.22
CA SER A 28 10.77 -6.67 -1.63
C SER A 28 11.27 -5.54 -0.72
N ILE A 29 12.55 -5.60 -0.39
CA ILE A 29 13.20 -4.67 0.53
C ILE A 29 14.33 -4.00 -0.25
N SER A 30 14.43 -2.68 -0.18
CA SER A 30 15.56 -1.93 -0.74
C SER A 30 15.97 -0.84 0.24
N ILE A 31 17.24 -0.77 0.58
CA ILE A 31 17.78 0.23 1.51
C ILE A 31 18.76 1.11 0.74
N PHE A 32 18.56 2.41 0.84
CA PHE A 32 19.41 3.42 0.23
C PHE A 32 20.14 4.20 1.32
N GLN A 33 21.38 4.58 1.06
CA GLN A 33 22.18 5.50 1.87
C GLN A 33 23.24 6.13 0.97
N GLU A 34 23.55 7.43 1.15
CA GLU A 34 24.51 8.16 0.28
C GLU A 34 24.16 8.03 -1.21
N GLY A 35 22.86 8.11 -1.52
CA GLY A 35 22.31 8.07 -2.88
C GLY A 35 22.32 6.69 -3.53
N SER A 36 22.90 5.68 -2.88
CA SER A 36 23.14 4.35 -3.45
C SER A 36 22.37 3.27 -2.70
N ILE A 37 22.08 2.15 -3.38
CA ILE A 37 21.51 0.96 -2.72
C ILE A 37 22.61 0.27 -1.93
N ILE A 38 22.38 0.06 -0.64
CA ILE A 38 23.28 -0.72 0.22
C ILE A 38 22.75 -2.13 0.48
N TYR A 39 21.43 -2.35 0.36
CA TYR A 39 20.80 -3.66 0.51
C TYR A 39 19.62 -3.81 -0.44
N SER A 40 19.47 -5.01 -1.01
CA SER A 40 18.28 -5.43 -1.74
C SER A 40 17.97 -6.88 -1.42
N GLY A 41 16.74 -7.15 -1.01
CA GLY A 41 16.28 -8.48 -0.60
C GLY A 41 14.80 -8.70 -0.87
N CYS A 42 14.34 -9.92 -0.64
CA CYS A 42 12.92 -10.27 -0.80
C CYS A 42 12.56 -11.40 0.17
N ILE A 43 11.36 -11.32 0.75
CA ILE A 43 10.79 -12.36 1.60
C ILE A 43 9.48 -12.89 0.98
N PRO A 44 9.15 -14.19 1.16
CA PRO A 44 8.01 -14.84 0.51
C PRO A 44 6.69 -14.63 1.28
N LEU A 45 6.44 -13.41 1.76
CA LEU A 45 5.19 -13.02 2.41
C LEU A 45 4.70 -11.69 1.84
N GLY A 46 3.38 -11.57 1.65
CA GLY A 46 2.73 -10.35 1.19
C GLY A 46 1.24 -10.31 1.53
N GLY A 47 0.48 -9.50 0.80
CA GLY A 47 -0.94 -9.27 1.05
C GLY A 47 -1.84 -10.52 0.97
N VAL A 48 -1.45 -11.58 0.27
CA VAL A 48 -2.22 -12.83 0.18
C VAL A 48 -2.21 -13.61 1.50
N ASN A 49 -1.14 -13.46 2.30
CA ASN A 49 -1.06 -14.06 3.63
C ASN A 49 -2.03 -13.36 4.59
N ILE A 50 -2.17 -12.04 4.48
CA ILE A 50 -3.16 -11.26 5.24
C ILE A 50 -4.57 -11.73 4.88
N THR A 51 -4.87 -11.89 3.59
CA THR A 51 -6.16 -12.42 3.12
C THR A 51 -6.44 -13.82 3.68
N SER A 52 -5.43 -14.68 3.69
CA SER A 52 -5.55 -16.05 4.21
C SER A 52 -5.87 -16.06 5.71
N ASP A 53 -5.20 -15.20 6.48
CA ASP A 53 -5.44 -15.08 7.92
C ASP A 53 -6.82 -14.50 8.25
N ILE A 54 -7.29 -13.52 7.48
CA ILE A 54 -8.67 -13.01 7.58
C ILE A 54 -9.68 -14.12 7.29
N ALA A 55 -9.47 -14.89 6.21
CA ALA A 55 -10.36 -15.98 5.84
C ALA A 55 -10.46 -17.03 6.97
N ILE A 56 -9.33 -17.42 7.56
CA ILE A 56 -9.27 -18.39 8.66
C ILE A 56 -9.88 -17.80 9.94
N GLY A 57 -9.45 -16.61 10.35
CA GLY A 57 -9.86 -15.99 11.61
C GLY A 57 -11.34 -15.61 11.65
N LEU A 58 -11.87 -15.13 10.52
CA LEU A 58 -13.28 -14.75 10.39
C LEU A 58 -14.17 -15.88 9.84
N GLN A 59 -13.58 -16.99 9.40
CA GLN A 59 -14.28 -18.15 8.81
C GLN A 59 -15.12 -17.77 7.57
N VAL A 60 -14.51 -17.00 6.67
CA VAL A 60 -15.12 -16.56 5.40
C VAL A 60 -14.35 -17.14 4.21
N SER A 61 -14.91 -17.02 3.01
CA SER A 61 -14.18 -17.42 1.79
C SER A 61 -12.96 -16.52 1.57
N LEU A 62 -11.96 -16.99 0.79
CA LEU A 62 -10.81 -16.15 0.42
C LEU A 62 -11.24 -14.90 -0.37
N GLU A 63 -12.30 -15.02 -1.17
CA GLU A 63 -12.85 -13.89 -1.93
C GLU A 63 -13.44 -12.83 -0.98
N ASP A 64 -14.21 -13.26 0.02
CA ASP A 64 -14.79 -12.37 1.02
C ASP A 64 -13.73 -11.76 1.92
N ALA A 65 -12.70 -12.54 2.29
CA ALA A 65 -11.56 -12.03 3.03
C ALA A 65 -10.81 -10.92 2.28
N GLU A 66 -10.64 -11.06 0.96
CA GLU A 66 -10.03 -10.02 0.14
C GLU A 66 -10.91 -8.77 0.11
N LYS A 67 -12.24 -8.92 -0.05
CA LYS A 67 -13.18 -7.80 0.02
C LYS A 67 -13.11 -7.09 1.38
N ILE A 68 -13.02 -7.82 2.48
CA ILE A 68 -12.86 -7.26 3.83
C ILE A 68 -11.56 -6.47 3.92
N LYS A 69 -10.44 -7.03 3.47
CA LYS A 69 -9.12 -6.38 3.50
C LYS A 69 -9.12 -5.07 2.70
N LEU A 70 -9.68 -5.08 1.49
CA LEU A 70 -9.74 -3.91 0.61
C LEU A 70 -10.68 -2.81 1.13
N ASN A 71 -11.75 -3.18 1.85
CA ASN A 71 -12.71 -2.23 2.43
C ASN A 71 -12.43 -1.91 3.92
N MET A 72 -11.28 -2.32 4.44
CA MET A 72 -10.98 -2.27 5.87
C MET A 72 -11.10 -0.87 6.46
N GLU A 73 -10.67 0.18 5.76
CA GLU A 73 -10.82 1.56 6.24
C GLU A 73 -12.30 1.94 6.45
N ALA A 74 -13.16 1.64 5.47
CA ALA A 74 -14.58 1.91 5.56
C ALA A 74 -15.23 1.14 6.72
N LEU A 75 -14.90 -0.15 6.86
CA LEU A 75 -15.41 -1.03 7.92
C LEU A 75 -14.96 -0.61 9.32
N LEU A 76 -13.77 -0.03 9.45
CA LEU A 76 -13.25 0.46 10.73
C LEU A 76 -13.72 1.87 11.09
N SER A 77 -14.21 2.65 10.12
CA SER A 77 -14.67 4.02 10.35
C SER A 77 -15.98 4.06 11.16
N ASP A 78 -16.09 4.97 12.12
CA ASP A 78 -17.35 5.20 12.87
C ASP A 78 -18.37 6.04 12.05
N LYS A 79 -17.94 6.55 10.89
CA LYS A 79 -18.71 7.50 10.06
C LYS A 79 -19.96 6.89 9.43
N MET A 80 -20.13 5.57 9.43
CA MET A 80 -21.36 4.93 8.92
C MET A 80 -22.58 5.12 9.85
N LYS A 81 -22.42 5.64 11.08
CA LYS A 81 -23.52 5.85 12.03
C LYS A 81 -24.09 7.29 12.09
N ALA A 82 -23.56 8.24 11.32
CA ALA A 82 -24.08 9.62 11.34
C ALA A 82 -25.34 9.76 10.46
N LYS A 83 -26.48 9.29 10.96
CA LYS A 83 -27.78 9.55 10.33
C LYS A 83 -28.19 10.99 10.67
N ASP A 84 -27.99 11.91 9.72
CA ASP A 84 -28.38 13.30 9.87
C ASP A 84 -29.91 13.39 10.04
N ASN A 85 -30.38 13.78 11.23
CA ASN A 85 -31.81 13.80 11.55
C ASN A 85 -32.48 15.00 10.85
N LYS A 86 -32.79 14.87 9.56
CA LYS A 86 -33.29 15.93 8.66
C LYS A 86 -34.55 16.68 9.13
N ASN A 87 -35.18 16.27 10.23
CA ASN A 87 -36.35 16.95 10.82
C ASN A 87 -36.01 17.96 11.92
N ASP A 88 -34.75 18.08 12.35
CA ASP A 88 -34.36 19.10 13.32
C ASP A 88 -34.09 20.45 12.64
N LYS A 89 -35.01 21.40 12.86
CA LYS A 89 -34.99 22.74 12.26
C LYS A 89 -34.10 23.75 13.02
N ARG A 90 -33.37 23.32 14.05
CA ARG A 90 -32.47 24.20 14.81
C ARG A 90 -31.20 24.52 14.01
N PRO A 91 -30.65 25.74 14.11
CA PRO A 91 -29.36 26.08 13.52
C PRO A 91 -28.25 25.13 13.99
N ALA A 92 -27.28 24.81 13.12
CA ALA A 92 -26.26 23.78 13.38
C ALA A 92 -25.50 23.95 14.72
N LEU A 93 -25.29 25.19 15.17
CA LEU A 93 -24.60 25.52 16.42
C LEU A 93 -25.45 25.29 17.69
N LEU A 94 -26.76 25.17 17.55
CA LEU A 94 -27.74 24.99 18.64
C LEU A 94 -28.37 23.61 18.62
N ARG A 95 -27.96 22.74 17.69
CA ARG A 95 -28.34 21.34 17.70
C ARG A 95 -27.68 20.71 18.93
N LYS A 96 -28.47 20.41 19.96
CA LYS A 96 -28.01 19.47 20.98
C LYS A 96 -27.76 18.16 20.25
N VAL A 97 -26.50 17.74 20.20
CA VAL A 97 -26.20 16.33 20.04
C VAL A 97 -26.76 15.70 21.30
N GLU A 98 -27.95 15.12 21.20
CA GLU A 98 -28.40 14.16 22.20
C GLU A 98 -27.44 12.98 22.05
N VAL A 99 -26.43 12.97 22.91
CA VAL A 99 -25.65 11.77 23.15
C VAL A 99 -26.61 10.89 23.93
N GLU A 100 -27.33 10.04 23.22
CA GLU A 100 -27.91 8.86 23.85
C GLU A 100 -26.71 8.12 24.48
N GLU A 101 -26.72 7.95 25.80
CA GLU A 101 -25.87 6.99 26.47
C GLU A 101 -26.34 5.60 26.00
N GLU A 102 -26.00 5.23 24.77
CA GLU A 102 -26.10 3.86 24.30
C GLU A 102 -25.00 3.08 25.04
N GLU A 103 -25.40 1.98 25.68
CA GLU A 103 -24.49 0.98 26.25
C GLU A 103 -23.35 0.69 25.27
N GLU A 104 -22.10 0.70 25.77
CA GLU A 104 -20.82 0.63 25.05
C GLU A 104 -20.61 -0.60 24.11
N GLU A 105 -21.61 -1.44 23.85
CA GLU A 105 -21.45 -2.72 23.14
C GLU A 105 -21.74 -2.72 21.63
N THR A 106 -22.32 -1.66 21.05
CA THR A 106 -22.74 -1.68 19.63
C THR A 106 -21.77 -0.99 18.65
N GLY A 107 -20.75 -0.27 19.15
CA GLY A 107 -19.79 0.47 18.32
C GLY A 107 -18.67 -0.37 17.70
N ASP A 108 -18.37 -1.52 18.31
CA ASP A 108 -17.20 -2.34 17.93
C ASP A 108 -17.53 -3.41 16.87
N LYS A 109 -18.80 -3.70 16.59
CA LYS A 109 -19.19 -4.69 15.58
C LYS A 109 -19.07 -4.12 14.16
N ILE A 110 -18.53 -4.92 13.25
CA ILE A 110 -18.45 -4.64 11.82
C ILE A 110 -19.69 -5.22 11.12
N ASP A 111 -20.39 -4.40 10.33
CA ASP A 111 -21.44 -4.87 9.43
C ASP A 111 -20.85 -5.25 8.08
N LEU A 112 -20.68 -6.56 7.87
CA LEU A 112 -20.15 -7.12 6.62
C LEU A 112 -21.20 -7.22 5.51
N SER A 113 -22.49 -7.06 5.82
CA SER A 113 -23.55 -7.07 4.80
C SER A 113 -23.49 -5.86 3.88
N ALA A 114 -22.90 -4.76 4.36
CA ALA A 114 -22.65 -3.54 3.58
C ALA A 114 -21.74 -3.78 2.35
N ILE A 115 -20.96 -4.88 2.36
CA ILE A 115 -20.10 -5.30 1.25
C ILE A 115 -20.51 -6.66 0.66
N ASP A 116 -21.80 -7.02 0.81
CA ASP A 116 -22.42 -8.24 0.28
C ASP A 116 -21.81 -9.55 0.84
N ILE A 117 -21.29 -9.52 2.06
CA ILE A 117 -20.76 -10.70 2.74
C ILE A 117 -21.77 -11.18 3.78
N LYS A 118 -22.21 -12.43 3.63
CA LYS A 118 -23.12 -13.09 4.58
C LYS A 118 -22.31 -13.97 5.51
N THR A 119 -22.29 -13.61 6.79
CA THR A 119 -21.72 -14.43 7.85
C THR A 119 -22.66 -14.46 9.05
N GLU A 120 -22.75 -15.62 9.69
CA GLU A 120 -23.49 -15.78 10.95
C GLU A 120 -22.65 -15.34 12.17
N LYS A 121 -21.33 -15.19 11.99
CA LYS A 121 -20.39 -14.84 13.04
C LYS A 121 -20.34 -13.32 13.21
N ALA A 122 -20.52 -12.84 14.44
CA ALA A 122 -20.26 -11.45 14.77
C ALA A 122 -18.75 -11.16 14.66
N VAL A 123 -18.39 -10.17 13.84
CA VAL A 123 -17.01 -9.70 13.67
C VAL A 123 -16.86 -8.34 14.33
N THR A 124 -15.79 -8.15 15.10
CA THR A 124 -15.47 -6.86 15.72
C THR A 124 -14.30 -6.16 15.03
N LYS A 125 -14.22 -4.83 15.20
CA LYS A 125 -13.12 -4.01 14.67
C LYS A 125 -11.79 -4.44 15.28
N ASP A 126 -11.77 -4.70 16.59
CA ASP A 126 -10.60 -5.23 17.29
C ASP A 126 -10.15 -6.59 16.75
N MET A 127 -11.08 -7.52 16.49
CA MET A 127 -10.73 -8.84 15.93
C MET A 127 -10.09 -8.71 14.55
N LEU A 128 -10.67 -7.90 13.65
CA LEU A 128 -10.11 -7.69 12.32
C LEU A 128 -8.72 -7.04 12.38
N ARG A 129 -8.56 -5.99 13.22
CA ARG A 129 -7.26 -5.33 13.42
C ARG A 129 -6.20 -6.32 13.92
N LYS A 130 -6.49 -7.10 14.96
CA LYS A 130 -5.54 -8.07 15.52
C LYS A 130 -5.06 -9.10 14.50
N ILE A 131 -5.97 -9.62 13.67
CA ILE A 131 -5.60 -10.59 12.62
C ILE A 131 -4.64 -9.94 11.62
N VAL A 132 -4.97 -8.73 11.16
CA VAL A 132 -4.20 -8.01 10.15
C VAL A 132 -2.85 -7.55 10.69
N ASP A 133 -2.84 -6.96 11.89
CA ASP A 133 -1.64 -6.43 12.54
C ASP A 133 -0.66 -7.58 12.84
N ALA A 134 -1.14 -8.73 13.34
CA ALA A 134 -0.29 -9.90 13.59
C ALA A 134 0.44 -10.39 12.33
N ARG A 135 -0.24 -10.43 11.17
CA ARG A 135 0.41 -10.83 9.92
C ARG A 135 1.38 -9.77 9.41
N CYS A 136 1.04 -8.49 9.56
CA CYS A 136 1.95 -7.41 9.19
C CYS A 136 3.21 -7.43 10.06
N GLU A 137 3.07 -7.64 11.37
CA GLU A 137 4.18 -7.86 12.31
C GLU A 137 5.08 -9.01 11.86
N GLU A 138 4.52 -10.16 11.48
CA GLU A 138 5.31 -11.28 10.97
C GLU A 138 6.07 -10.95 9.67
N ILE A 139 5.44 -10.22 8.74
CA ILE A 139 6.10 -9.71 7.53
C ILE A 139 7.26 -8.80 7.90
N TYR A 140 7.06 -7.89 8.85
CA TYR A 140 8.07 -6.95 9.31
C TYR A 140 9.22 -7.61 10.05
N ASP A 141 8.94 -8.60 10.89
CA ASP A 141 9.96 -9.38 11.59
C ASP A 141 10.84 -10.16 10.62
N MET A 142 10.24 -10.82 9.62
CA MET A 142 10.99 -11.54 8.59
C MET A 142 11.81 -10.59 7.71
N ALA A 143 11.27 -9.41 7.40
CA ALA A 143 11.99 -8.39 6.65
C ALA A 143 13.19 -7.88 7.44
N LYS A 144 12.98 -7.56 8.73
CA LYS A 144 14.03 -7.14 9.65
C LYS A 144 15.12 -8.20 9.79
N GLU A 145 14.75 -9.45 10.02
CA GLU A 145 15.71 -10.55 10.14
C GLU A 145 16.55 -10.72 8.85
N SER A 146 15.92 -10.58 7.69
CA SER A 146 16.61 -10.65 6.39
C SER A 146 17.64 -9.53 6.19
N VAL A 147 17.34 -8.34 6.70
CA VAL A 147 18.23 -7.15 6.66
C VAL A 147 19.36 -7.29 7.68
N GLU A 148 19.04 -7.64 8.93
CA GLU A 148 20.01 -7.78 10.02
C GLU A 148 21.03 -8.89 9.75
N LYS A 149 20.61 -10.01 9.15
CA LYS A 149 21.52 -11.09 8.71
C LYS A 149 22.56 -10.63 7.69
N ALA A 150 22.24 -9.61 6.90
CA ALA A 150 23.15 -9.02 5.94
C ALA A 150 24.03 -7.90 6.55
N GLY A 151 23.86 -7.59 7.84
CA GLY A 151 24.66 -6.60 8.56
C GLY A 151 24.16 -5.16 8.38
N PHE A 152 22.92 -4.97 7.95
CA PHE A 152 22.30 -3.65 7.79
C PHE A 152 21.21 -3.44 8.84
N ASP A 153 20.75 -2.19 8.97
CA ASP A 153 19.58 -1.82 9.77
C ASP A 153 18.42 -1.50 8.82
N ILE A 154 17.20 -1.85 9.23
CA ILE A 154 15.99 -1.52 8.49
C ILE A 154 15.46 -0.13 8.85
N GLY A 155 15.72 0.35 10.07
CA GLY A 155 15.26 1.64 10.60
C GLY A 155 16.18 2.80 10.19
N MET A 156 15.97 3.33 8.99
CA MET A 156 16.80 4.40 8.45
C MET A 156 16.41 5.83 8.89
N PRO A 157 17.32 6.82 8.89
CA PRO A 157 17.04 8.18 9.36
C PRO A 157 15.91 8.91 8.63
N ALA A 158 15.79 8.77 7.31
CA ALA A 158 14.67 9.33 6.55
C ALA A 158 13.38 8.49 6.66
N GLY A 159 13.44 7.37 7.38
CA GLY A 159 12.31 6.51 7.68
C GLY A 159 12.11 5.35 6.72
N ILE A 160 10.87 4.85 6.71
CA ILE A 160 10.43 3.71 5.88
C ILE A 160 9.33 4.17 4.92
N VAL A 161 9.49 3.82 3.65
CA VAL A 161 8.49 4.08 2.61
C VAL A 161 7.87 2.75 2.17
N ILE A 162 6.55 2.64 2.29
CA ILE A 162 5.81 1.42 1.96
C ILE A 162 5.12 1.61 0.62
N THR A 163 5.32 0.69 -0.33
CA THR A 163 4.67 0.69 -1.64
C THR A 163 4.08 -0.69 -1.95
N GLY A 164 3.51 -0.87 -3.14
CA GLY A 164 2.76 -2.07 -3.52
C GLY A 164 1.31 -2.01 -3.02
N GLY A 165 0.48 -2.94 -3.47
CA GLY A 165 -0.97 -2.91 -3.18
C GLY A 165 -1.30 -3.00 -1.68
N THR A 166 -0.46 -3.67 -0.89
CA THR A 166 -0.68 -3.80 0.57
C THR A 166 -0.41 -2.48 1.32
N ALA A 167 0.28 -1.51 0.70
CA ALA A 167 0.51 -0.21 1.30
C ALA A 167 -0.78 0.60 1.54
N LEU A 168 -1.89 0.21 0.90
CA LEU A 168 -3.22 0.81 1.08
C LEU A 168 -3.98 0.26 2.30
N LEU A 169 -3.42 -0.70 3.02
CA LEU A 169 -4.05 -1.28 4.19
C LEU A 169 -4.20 -0.24 5.32
N SER A 170 -5.38 -0.18 5.93
CA SER A 170 -5.70 0.83 6.95
C SER A 170 -4.79 0.71 8.16
N GLY A 171 -4.09 1.79 8.51
CA GLY A 171 -3.22 1.85 9.70
C GLY A 171 -1.80 1.31 9.50
N ILE A 172 -1.44 0.82 8.32
CA ILE A 172 -0.15 0.18 8.05
C ILE A 172 1.06 1.07 8.39
N THR A 173 0.97 2.38 8.12
CA THR A 173 2.04 3.34 8.45
C THR A 173 2.21 3.53 9.96
N LYS A 174 1.11 3.54 10.72
CA LYS A 174 1.15 3.64 12.18
C LYS A 174 1.79 2.39 12.79
N LEU A 175 1.41 1.22 12.30
CA LEU A 175 1.98 -0.06 12.72
C LEU A 175 3.48 -0.12 12.41
N THR A 176 3.87 0.27 11.19
CA THR A 176 5.28 0.34 10.77
C THR A 176 6.07 1.28 11.68
N GLN A 177 5.55 2.47 11.96
CA GLN A 177 6.20 3.43 12.85
C GLN A 177 6.33 2.89 14.28
N SER A 178 5.32 2.18 14.81
CA SER A 178 5.40 1.59 16.14
C SER A 178 6.43 0.47 16.25
N ILE A 179 6.61 -0.32 15.19
CA ILE A 179 7.53 -1.47 15.17
C ILE A 179 8.98 -1.01 14.97
N PHE A 180 9.22 -0.11 14.02
CA PHE A 180 10.57 0.29 13.63
C PHE A 180 11.07 1.55 14.32
N GLY A 181 10.21 2.31 14.99
CA GLY A 181 10.59 3.51 15.75
C GLY A 181 11.01 4.70 14.87
N VAL A 182 10.87 4.60 13.55
CA VAL A 182 11.20 5.66 12.57
C VAL A 182 9.94 6.10 11.82
N PRO A 183 9.92 7.31 11.24
CA PRO A 183 8.79 7.77 10.43
C PRO A 183 8.46 6.77 9.31
N ALA A 184 7.16 6.58 9.05
CA ALA A 184 6.70 5.72 7.96
C ALA A 184 5.66 6.45 7.10
N ARG A 185 5.74 6.28 5.78
CA ARG A 185 4.76 6.84 4.84
C ARG A 185 4.44 5.85 3.72
N VAL A 186 3.28 6.06 3.09
CA VAL A 186 2.95 5.39 1.83
C VAL A 186 3.70 6.07 0.69
N GLY A 187 4.24 5.26 -0.20
CA GLY A 187 4.95 5.65 -1.41
C GLY A 187 4.01 5.67 -2.60
N TYR A 188 3.60 6.87 -3.03
CA TYR A 188 2.85 7.04 -4.27
C TYR A 188 3.82 7.28 -5.42
N ALA A 189 3.63 6.55 -6.50
CA ALA A 189 4.43 6.70 -7.70
C ALA A 189 4.16 8.07 -8.36
N SER A 190 5.24 8.72 -8.80
CA SER A 190 5.22 10.06 -9.38
C SER A 190 6.27 10.21 -10.49
N GLY A 191 6.15 11.28 -11.28
CA GLY A 191 7.12 11.63 -12.33
C GLY A 191 6.65 11.34 -13.77
N LEU A 192 5.50 10.69 -13.95
CA LEU A 192 4.83 10.60 -15.25
C LEU A 192 3.78 11.72 -15.38
N THR A 193 3.65 12.29 -16.57
CA THR A 193 2.66 13.35 -16.89
C THR A 193 1.54 12.80 -17.78
N GLY A 194 0.32 13.32 -17.67
CA GLY A 194 -0.84 12.87 -18.46
C GLY A 194 -2.04 12.49 -17.59
N MET A 195 -2.64 11.32 -17.78
CA MET A 195 -3.71 10.78 -16.92
C MET A 195 -3.13 10.25 -15.59
N VAL A 196 -2.42 11.11 -14.86
CA VAL A 196 -1.64 10.74 -13.66
C VAL A 196 -2.54 10.31 -12.51
N GLU A 197 -3.78 10.81 -12.45
CA GLU A 197 -4.73 10.51 -11.36
C GLU A 197 -5.14 9.02 -11.31
N GLU A 198 -5.22 8.33 -12.46
CA GLU A 198 -5.57 6.90 -12.49
C GLU A 198 -4.39 5.97 -12.17
N ILE A 199 -3.16 6.47 -12.28
CA ILE A 199 -1.94 5.67 -12.12
C ILE A 199 -1.17 5.98 -10.83
N SER A 200 -1.55 7.03 -10.09
CA SER A 200 -0.92 7.39 -8.81
C SER A 200 -1.45 6.49 -7.67
N ASP A 201 -1.15 5.20 -7.80
CA ASP A 201 -1.45 4.16 -6.81
C ASP A 201 -0.13 3.44 -6.44
N PRO A 202 0.12 3.13 -5.15
CA PRO A 202 1.30 2.38 -4.73
C PRO A 202 1.45 1.01 -5.43
N ALA A 203 0.35 0.38 -5.87
CA ALA A 203 0.37 -0.86 -6.65
C ALA A 203 1.03 -0.70 -8.03
N TYR A 204 1.09 0.51 -8.58
CA TYR A 204 1.67 0.79 -9.90
C TYR A 204 3.12 1.29 -9.84
N SER A 205 3.72 1.38 -8.64
CA SER A 205 5.08 1.92 -8.45
C SER A 205 6.13 1.22 -9.31
N CYS A 206 6.07 -0.10 -9.41
CA CYS A 206 7.04 -0.88 -10.17
C CYS A 206 6.98 -0.54 -11.67
N VAL A 207 5.77 -0.53 -12.25
CA VAL A 207 5.56 -0.24 -13.67
C VAL A 207 5.96 1.20 -13.99
N GLN A 208 5.57 2.17 -13.16
CA GLN A 208 5.98 3.56 -13.36
C GLN A 208 7.50 3.73 -13.25
N GLY A 209 8.13 3.04 -12.31
CA GLY A 209 9.57 3.03 -12.14
C GLY A 209 10.32 2.48 -13.35
N LEU A 210 9.80 1.41 -13.95
CA LEU A 210 10.34 0.85 -15.20
C LEU A 210 10.20 1.82 -16.37
N ILE A 211 9.05 2.48 -16.50
CA ILE A 211 8.84 3.50 -17.54
C ILE A 211 9.82 4.65 -17.36
N LYS A 212 9.93 5.19 -16.13
CA LYS A 212 10.86 6.27 -15.82
C LYS A 212 12.30 5.87 -16.10
N HIS A 213 12.72 4.67 -15.71
CA HIS A 213 14.05 4.17 -16.03
C HIS A 213 14.29 4.08 -17.54
N ALA A 214 13.30 3.62 -18.32
CA ALA A 214 13.41 3.58 -19.78
C ALA A 214 13.40 4.96 -20.46
N LEU A 215 12.94 6.02 -19.77
CA LEU A 215 12.97 7.40 -20.24
C LEU A 215 14.26 8.13 -19.81
N ASP A 216 14.77 7.83 -18.61
CA ASP A 216 16.03 8.37 -18.09
C ASP A 216 17.23 7.69 -18.77
N ASP A 217 17.10 6.40 -19.10
CA ASP A 217 17.92 5.73 -20.10
C ASP A 217 17.47 6.25 -21.48
N ASP A 218 17.86 7.49 -21.79
CA ASP A 218 18.33 7.76 -23.14
C ASP A 218 19.36 6.66 -23.42
N VAL A 219 18.94 5.58 -24.08
CA VAL A 219 19.83 4.79 -24.92
C VAL A 219 20.70 5.83 -25.61
N GLU A 220 22.03 5.74 -25.49
CA GLU A 220 22.97 6.46 -26.33
C GLU A 220 22.77 6.03 -27.80
N ILE A 221 21.58 6.25 -28.36
CA ILE A 221 21.39 6.43 -29.78
C ILE A 221 21.99 7.80 -29.98
N ASN A 222 23.25 7.81 -30.44
CA ASN A 222 23.88 8.96 -31.05
C ASN A 222 22.83 9.71 -31.90
N THR A 223 22.28 10.78 -31.34
CA THR A 223 21.30 11.58 -32.04
C THR A 223 21.93 12.94 -32.27
N GLU A 224 22.61 13.07 -33.40
CA GLU A 224 22.51 14.32 -34.14
C GLU A 224 21.02 14.64 -34.30
N ASN A 225 20.55 15.64 -33.54
CA ASN A 225 19.31 16.39 -33.73
C ASN A 225 18.25 15.74 -34.63
N LYS A 226 17.47 14.79 -34.09
CA LYS A 226 16.16 14.45 -34.68
C LYS A 226 15.10 14.39 -33.60
N LYS A 227 14.06 15.20 -33.82
CA LYS A 227 12.80 15.21 -33.06
C LYS A 227 12.38 13.77 -32.75
N VAL A 228 12.24 13.46 -31.46
CA VAL A 228 11.79 12.16 -30.97
C VAL A 228 10.38 11.91 -31.52
N ASP A 229 10.26 10.89 -32.36
CA ASP A 229 9.00 10.46 -32.96
C ASP A 229 8.41 9.31 -32.12
N MET A 230 7.45 9.68 -31.27
CA MET A 230 6.67 8.80 -30.41
C MET A 230 5.94 7.67 -31.15
N SER A 231 5.74 7.79 -32.47
CA SER A 231 5.08 6.76 -33.28
C SER A 231 5.95 5.51 -33.48
N GLY A 232 7.28 5.67 -33.53
CA GLY A 232 8.21 4.56 -33.76
C GLY A 232 8.37 3.63 -32.56
N PHE A 233 8.17 4.15 -31.34
CA PHE A 233 8.22 3.36 -30.10
C PHE A 233 7.00 2.44 -29.96
N PHE A 234 5.81 2.96 -30.26
CA PHE A 234 4.57 2.17 -30.27
C PHE A 234 4.59 1.04 -31.30
N GLY A 235 5.18 1.26 -32.48
CA GLY A 235 5.34 0.22 -33.50
C GLY A 235 6.18 -0.97 -33.02
N LYS A 236 7.28 -0.71 -32.30
CA LYS A 236 8.17 -1.76 -31.79
C LYS A 236 7.54 -2.60 -30.67
N ILE A 237 6.77 -1.98 -29.78
CA ILE A 237 6.03 -2.69 -28.73
C ILE A 237 4.97 -3.61 -29.36
N VAL A 238 4.26 -3.12 -30.38
CA VAL A 238 3.23 -3.90 -31.09
C VAL A 238 3.85 -5.09 -31.83
N ASP A 239 5.00 -4.91 -32.48
CA ASP A 239 5.65 -5.98 -33.22
C ASP A 239 6.32 -7.02 -32.31
N TRP A 240 6.83 -6.60 -31.15
CA TRP A 240 7.31 -7.51 -30.11
C TRP A 240 6.16 -8.35 -29.51
N PHE A 241 5.00 -7.74 -29.23
CA PHE A 241 3.82 -8.48 -28.76
C PHE A 241 3.30 -9.47 -29.82
N LYS A 242 3.33 -9.10 -31.10
CA LYS A 242 3.00 -10.01 -32.21
C LYS A 242 3.96 -11.20 -32.31
N SER A 243 5.23 -11.02 -31.92
CA SER A 243 6.21 -12.11 -31.92
C SER A 243 6.06 -13.10 -30.76
N LEU A 244 5.22 -12.78 -29.77
CA LEU A 244 4.94 -13.61 -28.58
C LEU A 244 3.57 -14.33 -28.65
N LEU A 245 2.75 -14.04 -29.65
CA LEU A 245 1.59 -14.86 -29.99
C LEU A 245 2.04 -15.97 -30.96
N PRO A 246 1.63 -17.23 -30.75
CA PRO A 246 2.02 -18.35 -31.60
C PRO A 246 1.45 -18.26 -33.02
#